data_AF-A0A1G7ZTB7-F1
#
_entry.id   AF-A0A1G7ZTB7-F1
#
_cell.length_a   1.000
_cell.length_b   1.000
_cell.length_c   1.000
_cell.angle_alpha   90.00
_cell.angle_beta   90.00
_cell.angle_gamma   90.00
#
_symmetry.space_group_name_H-M   'P 1'
#
loop_
_entity.id
_entity.type
_entity.pdbx_description
1 polymer ?
#
loop_
_entity_poly.entity_id
_entity_poly.type
_entity_poly.pdbx_seq_one_letter_code
_entity_poly.pdbx_strand_id
1 'polypeptide(L)'
;MKTPLKYALPLGLLMASAGALASGPLTPHQCSSYPFRPTHGEVTHRDLMRELNELESVGYRPALDSYSPDITDARARLMAKYATDCKPDQHAAGVPPSNS
;
A
#
# COMPACT_ATOMS: atom_id res chain seq x y z
N MET A 1 -9.93 -61.11 -8.40
CA MET A 1 -10.91 -60.28 -7.67
C MET A 1 -10.41 -58.85 -7.58
N LYS A 2 -11.34 -57.91 -7.67
CA LYS A 2 -11.18 -56.46 -7.89
C LYS A 2 -11.20 -55.76 -6.53
N THR A 3 -10.27 -54.84 -6.27
CA THR A 3 -10.51 -53.70 -5.36
C THR A 3 -9.46 -52.61 -5.61
N PRO A 4 -9.86 -51.45 -6.17
CA PRO A 4 -8.96 -50.31 -6.32
C PRO A 4 -8.83 -49.60 -4.96
N LEU A 5 -7.60 -49.45 -4.49
CA LEU A 5 -7.21 -48.62 -3.34
C LEU A 5 -7.46 -47.14 -3.70
N LYS A 6 -8.73 -46.74 -3.66
CA LYS A 6 -9.19 -45.36 -3.64
C LYS A 6 -9.16 -44.91 -2.17
N TYR A 7 -8.84 -43.63 -1.95
CA TYR A 7 -8.92 -42.93 -0.66
C TYR A 7 -7.67 -43.01 0.25
N ALA A 8 -6.53 -42.53 -0.25
CA ALA A 8 -5.55 -41.87 0.61
C ALA A 8 -5.70 -40.36 0.43
N LEU A 9 -6.52 -39.79 1.32
CA LEU A 9 -6.63 -38.38 1.68
C LEU A 9 -5.22 -37.72 1.74
N PRO A 10 -5.03 -36.54 1.12
CA PRO A 10 -4.61 -35.44 1.98
C PRO A 10 -5.52 -34.23 1.76
N LEU A 11 -6.47 -34.14 2.69
CA LEU A 11 -7.14 -32.92 3.12
C LEU A 11 -6.06 -32.07 3.81
N GLY A 12 -5.26 -31.36 3.04
CA GLY A 12 -4.03 -30.75 3.55
C GLY A 12 -3.50 -29.63 2.69
N LEU A 13 -4.38 -28.79 2.13
CA LEU A 13 -3.94 -27.50 1.57
C LEU A 13 -5.04 -26.44 1.65
N LEU A 14 -5.60 -26.23 2.83
CA LEU A 14 -6.42 -25.05 3.13
C LEU A 14 -5.82 -24.35 4.37
N MET A 15 -4.58 -23.89 4.22
CA MET A 15 -3.98 -22.89 5.11
C MET A 15 -3.16 -21.90 4.28
N ALA A 16 -3.80 -21.28 3.29
CA ALA A 16 -3.40 -19.93 2.92
C ALA A 16 -4.30 -19.00 3.74
N SER A 17 -3.97 -18.88 5.02
CA SER A 17 -4.51 -17.84 5.89
C SER A 17 -4.45 -16.53 5.12
N ALA A 18 -5.60 -15.88 4.96
CA ALA A 18 -5.67 -14.52 4.47
C ALA A 18 -4.67 -13.70 5.29
N GLY A 19 -3.51 -13.41 4.69
CA GLY A 19 -2.67 -12.35 5.17
C GLY A 19 -3.56 -11.13 5.06
N ALA A 20 -4.16 -10.72 6.18
CA ALA A 20 -4.42 -9.32 6.38
C ALA A 20 -3.05 -8.69 6.13
N LEU A 21 -2.86 -8.17 4.91
CA LEU A 21 -1.85 -7.18 4.66
C LEU A 21 -2.30 -6.03 5.56
N ALA A 22 -1.92 -6.09 6.85
CA ALA A 22 -1.48 -4.91 7.53
C ALA A 22 -0.47 -4.37 6.54
N SER A 23 -0.90 -3.37 5.76
CA SER A 23 -0.06 -2.69 4.80
C SER A 23 1.16 -2.29 5.62
N GLY A 24 2.23 -3.07 5.50
CA GLY A 24 3.47 -2.78 6.21
C GLY A 24 3.90 -1.37 5.82
N PRO A 25 4.84 -0.77 6.57
CA PRO A 25 5.44 0.49 6.14
C PRO A 25 5.78 0.38 4.65
N LEU A 26 5.46 1.45 3.91
CA LEU A 26 5.62 1.48 2.46
C LEU A 26 7.09 1.11 2.15
N THR A 27 7.31 0.31 1.10
CA THR A 27 8.69 0.00 0.69
C THR A 27 9.42 1.30 0.34
N PRO A 28 10.77 1.36 0.42
CA PRO A 28 11.51 2.58 0.07
C PRO A 28 11.15 3.13 -1.32
N HIS A 29 10.89 2.25 -2.28
CA HIS A 29 10.43 2.62 -3.62
C HIS A 29 9.02 3.25 -3.59
N GLN A 30 8.09 2.70 -2.81
CA GLN A 30 6.76 3.27 -2.63
C GLN A 30 6.83 4.64 -1.93
N CYS A 31 7.71 4.80 -0.94
CA CYS A 31 7.95 6.07 -0.26
C CYS A 31 8.56 7.16 -1.14
N SER A 32 9.33 6.79 -2.16
CA SER A 32 9.85 7.76 -3.14
C SER A 32 8.79 8.28 -4.11
N SER A 33 7.67 7.55 -4.23
CA SER A 33 6.60 7.83 -5.19
C SER A 33 5.37 8.49 -4.57
N TYR A 34 5.32 8.54 -3.23
CA TYR A 34 4.23 9.06 -2.42
C TYR A 34 4.77 10.14 -1.47
N PRO A 35 3.98 11.15 -1.08
CA PRO A 35 2.79 11.65 -1.75
C PRO A 35 3.18 12.57 -2.91
N PHE A 36 2.35 12.60 -3.96
CA PHE A 36 2.43 13.49 -5.13
C PHE A 36 3.85 13.83 -5.63
N ARG A 37 4.36 13.02 -6.56
CA ARG A 37 5.50 13.47 -7.38
C ARG A 37 5.02 14.48 -8.44
N PRO A 38 5.73 15.62 -8.59
CA PRO A 38 5.51 16.51 -9.72
C PRO A 38 5.63 15.73 -11.03
N THR A 39 4.63 15.85 -11.90
CA THR A 39 4.70 15.26 -13.23
C THR A 39 5.70 16.04 -14.06
N HIS A 40 6.63 15.34 -14.71
CA HIS A 40 7.51 15.96 -15.69
C HIS A 40 6.76 16.04 -17.03
N GLY A 41 5.89 17.05 -17.17
CA GLY A 41 5.07 17.26 -18.36
C GLY A 41 3.60 17.54 -18.02
N GLU A 42 2.74 17.44 -19.03
CA GLU A 42 1.31 17.66 -18.89
C GLU A 42 0.69 16.65 -17.91
N VAL A 43 -0.21 17.14 -17.05
CA VAL A 43 -0.89 16.31 -16.06
C VAL A 43 -1.83 15.35 -16.80
N THR A 44 -1.58 14.05 -16.67
CA THR A 44 -2.46 13.05 -17.28
C THR A 44 -3.66 12.76 -16.38
N HIS A 45 -4.75 12.25 -16.96
CA HIS A 45 -5.91 11.80 -16.18
C HIS A 45 -5.52 10.76 -15.13
N ARG A 46 -4.56 9.88 -15.44
CA ARG A 46 -4.05 8.88 -14.50
C ARG A 46 -3.35 9.51 -13.30
N ASP A 47 -2.60 10.59 -13.51
CA ASP A 47 -1.93 11.31 -12.41
C ASP A 47 -2.95 11.97 -11.50
N LEU A 48 -3.99 12.59 -12.08
CA LEU A 48 -5.12 13.15 -11.33
C LEU A 48 -5.86 12.09 -10.51
N MET A 49 -6.17 10.94 -11.10
CA MET A 49 -6.86 9.86 -10.39
C MET A 49 -6.01 9.26 -9.28
N ARG A 50 -4.68 9.13 -9.48
CA ARG A 50 -3.77 8.76 -8.40
C ARG A 50 -3.81 9.80 -7.29
N GLU A 51 -3.77 11.09 -7.65
CA GLU A 51 -3.82 12.16 -6.65
C GLU A 51 -5.09 12.12 -5.81
N LEU A 52 -6.22 11.98 -6.49
CA LEU A 52 -7.53 11.86 -5.84
C LEU A 52 -7.61 10.65 -4.92
N ASN A 53 -7.17 9.47 -5.37
CA ASN A 53 -7.19 8.25 -4.54
C ASN A 53 -6.36 8.40 -3.26
N GLU A 54 -5.22 9.09 -3.33
CA GLU A 54 -4.40 9.38 -2.15
C GLU A 54 -5.14 10.31 -1.19
N LEU A 55 -5.76 11.39 -1.67
CA LEU A 55 -6.58 12.28 -0.84
C LEU A 55 -7.79 11.55 -0.24
N GLU A 56 -8.44 10.67 -1.00
CA GLU A 56 -9.56 9.85 -0.52
C GLU A 56 -9.13 8.90 0.62
N SER A 57 -7.88 8.44 0.61
CA SER A 57 -7.34 7.60 1.69
C SER A 57 -7.28 8.29 3.06
N VAL A 58 -7.34 9.63 3.08
CA VAL A 58 -7.41 10.46 4.30
C VAL A 58 -8.77 11.16 4.46
N GLY A 59 -9.77 10.73 3.69
CA GLY A 59 -11.17 11.09 3.84
C GLY A 59 -11.67 12.21 2.93
N TYR A 60 -10.87 12.72 1.98
CA TYR A 60 -11.32 13.74 1.04
C TYR A 60 -12.30 13.18 0.01
N ARG A 61 -13.59 13.52 0.13
CA ARG A 61 -14.68 12.97 -0.70
C ARG A 61 -15.77 14.03 -0.99
N PRO A 62 -15.42 15.17 -1.61
CA PRO A 62 -16.33 16.32 -1.73
C PRO A 62 -17.59 16.06 -2.58
N ALA A 63 -17.57 15.04 -3.44
CA ALA A 63 -18.71 14.68 -4.29
C ALA A 63 -19.74 13.77 -3.60
N LEU A 64 -19.46 13.26 -2.39
CA LEU A 64 -20.28 12.24 -1.75
C LEU A 64 -21.05 12.77 -0.54
N ASP A 65 -20.48 13.69 0.22
CA ASP A 65 -21.12 14.27 1.39
C ASP A 65 -20.54 15.65 1.76
N SER A 66 -21.22 16.34 2.69
CA SER A 66 -20.81 17.63 3.25
C SER A 66 -19.86 17.51 4.44
N TYR A 67 -19.37 16.31 4.76
CA TYR A 67 -18.43 16.05 5.85
C TYR A 67 -16.99 15.84 5.36
N SER A 68 -16.78 15.89 4.04
CA SER A 68 -15.45 15.90 3.45
C SER A 68 -14.61 17.04 4.04
N PRO A 69 -13.36 16.78 4.45
CA PRO A 69 -12.43 17.85 4.79
C PRO A 69 -12.18 18.75 3.58
N ASP A 70 -11.76 19.99 3.84
CA ASP A 70 -11.20 20.86 2.80
C ASP A 70 -9.96 20.20 2.18
N ILE A 71 -9.65 20.55 0.93
CA ILE A 71 -8.50 20.00 0.22
C ILE A 71 -7.16 20.29 0.93
N THR A 72 -7.06 21.41 1.62
CA THR A 72 -5.87 21.79 2.41
C THR A 72 -5.70 20.89 3.61
N ASP A 73 -6.79 20.64 4.35
CA ASP A 73 -6.80 19.75 5.51
C ASP A 73 -6.51 18.30 5.11
N ALA A 74 -7.11 17.84 4.00
CA ALA A 74 -6.83 16.54 3.43
C ALA A 74 -5.36 16.38 3.08
N ARG A 75 -4.75 17.39 2.43
CA ARG A 75 -3.32 17.39 2.11
C ARG A 75 -2.46 17.33 3.36
N ALA A 76 -2.80 18.09 4.40
CA ALA A 76 -2.08 18.05 5.67
C ALA A 76 -2.14 16.66 6.33
N ARG A 77 -3.32 16.04 6.36
CA ARG A 77 -3.52 14.66 6.85
C ARG A 77 -2.73 13.66 6.01
N LEU A 78 -2.67 13.84 4.69
CA LEU A 78 -1.90 13.00 3.79
C LEU A 78 -0.40 13.08 4.09
N MET A 79 0.15 14.28 4.32
CA MET A 79 1.54 14.42 4.71
C MET A 79 1.83 13.77 6.07
N ALA A 80 0.91 13.84 7.03
CA ALA A 80 1.05 13.16 8.32
C ALA A 80 1.03 11.64 8.18
N LYS A 81 0.15 11.12 7.32
CA LYS A 81 0.11 9.70 6.93
C LYS A 81 1.42 9.28 6.28
N TYR A 82 1.92 10.05 5.31
CA TYR A 82 3.23 9.82 4.71
C TYR A 82 4.37 9.77 5.72
N ALA A 83 4.44 10.76 6.61
CA ALA A 83 5.49 10.81 7.63
C ALA A 83 5.44 9.60 8.58
N THR A 84 4.29 8.93 8.69
CA THR A 84 4.13 7.70 9.47
C THR A 84 4.52 6.47 8.64
N ASP A 85 3.99 6.36 7.43
CA ASP A 85 4.14 5.20 6.55
C ASP A 85 5.56 5.09 5.95
N CYS A 86 6.27 6.22 5.87
CA CYS A 86 7.59 6.36 5.26
C CYS A 86 8.67 6.86 6.21
N LYS A 87 8.50 6.67 7.52
CA LYS A 87 9.63 6.87 8.45
C LYS A 87 10.82 6.08 7.92
N PRO A 88 12.01 6.68 7.82
CA PRO A 88 13.21 5.90 7.60
C PRO A 88 13.38 5.03 8.83
N ASP A 89 12.94 3.78 8.75
CA ASP A 89 13.43 2.76 9.67
C ASP A 89 14.95 2.77 9.50
N GLN A 90 15.63 3.31 10.51
CA GLN A 90 17.09 3.26 10.66
C GLN A 90 17.62 1.81 10.65
N HIS A 91 16.73 0.82 10.55
CA HIS A 91 17.01 -0.61 10.51
C HIS A 91 17.26 -1.17 9.10
N ALA A 92 17.17 -0.38 8.03
CA ALA A 92 17.59 -0.81 6.68
C ALA A 92 19.08 -0.55 6.38
N ALA A 93 19.86 -0.04 7.34
CA ALA A 93 21.32 0.10 7.25
C ALA A 93 22.07 -1.10 7.86
N GLY A 94 21.45 -2.28 7.86
CA GLY A 94 21.93 -3.49 8.53
C GLY A 94 22.16 -4.69 7.59
N VAL A 95 22.65 -4.47 6.37
CA VAL A 95 23.31 -5.54 5.61
C VAL A 95 24.70 -5.04 5.24
N PRO A 96 25.76 -5.40 6.01
CA PRO A 96 27.11 -5.20 5.51
C PRO A 96 27.28 -6.05 4.25
N PRO A 97 27.94 -5.53 3.19
CA PRO A 97 28.25 -6.33 2.02
C PRO A 97 29.22 -7.44 2.44
N SER A 98 28.76 -8.69 2.48
CA SER A 98 29.63 -9.84 2.57
C SER A 98 30.33 -10.01 1.22
N ASN A 99 31.51 -9.42 1.10
CA ASN A 99 32.43 -9.66 -0.01
C ASN A 99 33.14 -11.01 0.17
N SER A 100 33.25 -11.71 -0.97
CA SER A 100 34.21 -12.78 -1.33
C SER A 100 33.96 -14.19 -0.81
#